data_AF-A0A925MWZ8-F1
#
_entry.id   AF-A0A925MWZ8-F1
#
_cell.length_a   1.000
_cell.length_b   1.000
_cell.length_c   1.000
_cell.angle_alpha   90.00
_cell.angle_beta   90.00
_cell.angle_gamma   90.00
#
_symmetry.space_group_name_H-M   'P 1'
#
loop_
_entity.id
_entity.type
_entity.pdbx_description
1 polymer ?
#
loop_
_entity_poly.entity_id
_entity_poly.type
_entity_poly.pdbx_seq_one_letter_code
_entity_poly.pdbx_strand_id
1 'polypeptide(L)'
;MRWTLALVAALALCAPAAAERTPVLRQVDVPHNYYWREMYVPQLTSGPSSLAWSPDGRALVYSMQGRLWRQEIGSREATQLTSGPGYDYQPDWSPSGETIVFSRYHDDAIELWTLDLASGEARELTRNHGVNLEARWSPDGGRIAFVSTYATGRFRIFIASMTGDFAPRQFSTERRSAVPRYYYSAWDHELSPSWSPDGRELIYVSNPEIGHGTGAIWRRAVAGGEPVLVRAEETSWQARPDW
;
A
#
# COMPACT_ATOMS: atom_id res chain seq x y z
N MET A 1 52.07 -59.29 -7.14
CA MET A 1 50.91 -58.58 -7.70
C MET A 1 50.60 -57.41 -6.77
N ARG A 2 50.54 -56.19 -7.31
CA ARG A 2 50.56 -54.92 -6.57
C ARG A 2 49.33 -54.73 -5.68
N TRP A 3 49.55 -54.29 -4.44
CA TRP A 3 48.52 -53.75 -3.55
C TRP A 3 48.27 -52.29 -3.92
N THR A 4 47.03 -51.94 -4.25
CA THR A 4 46.58 -50.54 -4.45
C THR A 4 45.52 -50.20 -3.42
N LEU A 5 45.90 -49.27 -2.54
CA LEU A 5 45.16 -48.22 -1.81
C LEU A 5 43.64 -48.14 -2.08
N ALA A 6 42.77 -48.19 -1.07
CA ALA A 6 42.47 -47.17 -0.04
C ALA A 6 41.59 -46.01 -0.54
N LEU A 7 40.67 -45.62 0.35
CA LEU A 7 39.68 -44.52 0.31
C LEU A 7 38.43 -44.73 -0.56
N VAL A 8 37.41 -45.35 0.03
CA VAL A 8 36.02 -45.00 -0.28
C VAL A 8 35.79 -43.60 0.27
N ALA A 9 35.76 -42.61 -0.62
CA ALA A 9 35.38 -41.25 -0.31
C ALA A 9 33.88 -41.25 0.08
N ALA A 10 33.61 -41.14 1.37
CA ALA A 10 32.31 -40.68 1.85
C ALA A 10 32.18 -39.19 1.51
N LEU A 11 31.81 -38.90 0.26
CA LEU A 11 31.22 -37.62 -0.10
C LEU A 11 29.86 -37.56 0.60
N ALA A 12 29.87 -37.04 1.83
CA ALA A 12 28.66 -36.56 2.47
C ALA A 12 28.01 -35.58 1.50
N LEU A 13 26.85 -35.97 0.97
CA LEU A 13 25.93 -35.09 0.27
C LEU A 13 25.49 -34.00 1.26
N CYS A 14 26.30 -32.95 1.40
CA CYS A 14 25.77 -31.68 1.85
C CYS A 14 24.87 -31.19 0.72
N ALA A 15 23.60 -31.59 0.76
CA ALA A 15 22.57 -30.81 0.09
C ALA A 15 22.75 -29.36 0.57
N PRO A 16 22.87 -28.37 -0.32
CA PRO A 16 22.81 -27.00 0.13
C PRO A 16 21.45 -26.86 0.80
N ALA A 17 21.45 -26.73 2.12
CA ALA A 17 20.30 -26.23 2.84
C ALA A 17 20.17 -24.77 2.40
N ALA A 18 19.49 -24.55 1.28
CA ALA A 18 18.93 -23.26 0.95
C ALA A 18 17.82 -23.04 1.99
N ALA A 19 18.20 -22.62 3.18
CA ALA A 19 17.30 -21.89 4.06
C ALA A 19 17.08 -20.51 3.42
N GLU A 20 16.43 -20.52 2.26
CA GLU A 20 15.95 -19.30 1.64
C GLU A 20 14.89 -18.73 2.58
N ARG A 21 15.11 -17.50 3.05
CA ARG A 21 14.10 -16.81 3.85
C ARG A 21 12.89 -16.61 2.94
N THR A 22 11.86 -17.43 3.11
CA THR A 22 10.61 -17.27 2.38
C THR A 22 10.11 -15.84 2.60
N PRO A 23 9.84 -15.07 1.54
CA PRO A 23 9.34 -13.73 1.72
C PRO A 23 8.00 -13.73 2.46
N VAL A 24 7.90 -12.84 3.44
CA VAL A 24 6.61 -12.41 4.00
C VAL A 24 5.91 -11.58 2.91
N LEU A 25 4.61 -11.82 2.68
CA LEU A 25 3.83 -11.26 1.56
C LEU A 25 4.35 -11.67 0.17
N ARG A 26 4.18 -12.95 -0.19
CA ARG A 26 4.64 -13.54 -1.47
C ARG A 26 3.99 -12.92 -2.72
N GLN A 27 2.89 -12.22 -2.55
CA GLN A 27 2.16 -11.46 -3.58
C GLN A 27 2.89 -10.18 -4.02
N VAL A 28 4.04 -9.87 -3.44
CA VAL A 28 4.88 -8.72 -3.81
C VAL A 28 6.02 -9.21 -4.71
N ASP A 29 5.83 -9.05 -6.03
CA ASP A 29 6.77 -9.44 -7.09
C ASP A 29 7.62 -8.25 -7.55
N VAL A 30 8.52 -7.82 -6.67
CA VAL A 30 9.48 -6.75 -6.92
C VAL A 30 10.85 -7.12 -6.35
N PRO A 31 11.96 -6.60 -6.90
CA PRO A 31 13.28 -6.81 -6.34
C PRO A 31 13.36 -6.36 -4.88
N HIS A 32 14.10 -7.12 -4.07
CA HIS A 32 14.32 -6.80 -2.65
C HIS A 32 13.02 -6.51 -1.87
N ASN A 33 11.98 -7.32 -2.08
CA ASN A 33 10.66 -7.18 -1.46
C ASN A 33 10.65 -6.96 0.07
N TYR A 34 11.70 -7.36 0.78
CA TYR A 34 11.91 -6.97 2.18
C TYR A 34 11.88 -5.44 2.40
N TYR A 35 12.55 -4.64 1.57
CA TYR A 35 12.50 -3.18 1.70
C TYR A 35 11.09 -2.64 1.47
N TRP A 36 10.34 -3.28 0.56
CA TRP A 36 8.98 -2.85 0.28
C TRP A 36 8.05 -3.05 1.46
N ARG A 37 8.22 -4.17 2.16
CA ARG A 37 7.54 -4.44 3.43
C ARG A 37 7.89 -3.39 4.49
N GLU A 38 9.17 -3.06 4.67
CA GLU A 38 9.58 -2.11 5.70
C GLU A 38 9.20 -0.66 5.38
N MET A 39 9.16 -0.29 4.09
CA MET A 39 8.97 1.11 3.67
C MET A 39 7.52 1.47 3.36
N TYR A 40 6.71 0.53 2.85
CA TYR A 40 5.40 0.86 2.27
C TYR A 40 4.23 0.10 2.90
N VAL A 41 4.49 -1.00 3.59
CA VAL A 41 3.44 -1.70 4.33
C VAL A 41 3.28 -1.05 5.70
N PRO A 42 2.04 -0.81 6.18
CA PRO A 42 1.81 -0.25 7.50
C PRO A 42 2.50 -1.04 8.60
N GLN A 43 3.22 -0.33 9.46
CA GLN A 43 3.89 -0.90 10.62
C GLN A 43 2.95 -0.90 11.82
N LEU A 44 3.01 -1.97 12.61
CA LEU A 44 2.28 -1.99 13.87
C LEU A 44 2.93 -1.01 14.85
N THR A 45 2.20 0.05 15.18
CA THR A 45 2.66 1.07 16.12
C THR A 45 1.86 1.04 17.43
N SER A 46 2.54 1.30 18.55
CA SER A 46 1.87 1.53 19.84
C SER A 46 1.21 2.91 19.92
N GLY A 47 1.74 3.90 19.18
CA GLY A 47 1.17 5.24 19.02
C GLY A 47 0.29 5.39 17.77
N PRO A 48 -0.40 6.54 17.63
CA PRO A 48 -1.26 6.83 16.49
C PRO A 48 -0.47 7.03 15.20
N SER A 49 -1.01 6.55 14.08
CA SER A 49 -0.49 6.75 12.72
C SER A 49 -1.61 6.79 11.68
N SER A 50 -1.30 7.18 10.44
CA SER A 50 -2.21 7.14 9.29
C SER A 50 -3.57 7.81 9.53
N LEU A 51 -3.58 9.05 10.02
CA LEU A 51 -4.83 9.74 10.34
C LEU A 51 -5.64 10.13 9.09
N ALA A 52 -6.96 10.23 9.25
CA ALA A 52 -7.88 10.88 8.32
C ALA A 52 -8.86 11.77 9.09
N TRP A 53 -9.18 12.92 8.51
CA TRP A 53 -10.18 13.85 9.05
C TRP A 53 -11.59 13.39 8.73
N SER A 54 -12.53 13.63 9.64
CA SER A 54 -13.94 13.59 9.29
C SER A 54 -14.26 14.70 8.26
N PRO A 55 -15.23 14.50 7.35
CA PRO A 55 -15.62 15.47 6.33
C PRO A 55 -16.05 16.83 6.91
N ASP A 56 -16.60 16.85 8.12
CA ASP A 56 -16.97 18.07 8.84
C ASP A 56 -15.81 18.73 9.60
N GLY A 57 -14.62 18.11 9.59
CA GLY A 57 -13.40 18.62 10.23
C GLY A 57 -13.41 18.56 11.76
N ARG A 58 -14.38 17.87 12.38
CA ARG A 58 -14.54 17.85 13.85
C ARG A 58 -13.87 16.67 14.55
N ALA A 59 -13.57 15.61 13.81
CA ALA A 59 -12.98 14.40 14.35
C ALA A 59 -11.82 13.88 13.49
N LEU A 60 -11.03 13.01 14.09
CA LEU A 60 -9.99 12.22 13.44
C LEU A 60 -10.33 10.75 13.59
N VAL A 61 -10.02 9.96 12.56
CA VAL A 61 -9.77 8.53 12.70
C VAL A 61 -8.29 8.24 12.48
N TYR A 62 -7.71 7.33 13.25
CA TYR A 62 -6.31 6.95 13.12
C TYR A 62 -6.09 5.50 13.57
N SER A 63 -4.95 4.94 13.14
CA SER A 63 -4.53 3.59 13.50
C SER A 63 -3.65 3.63 14.75
N MET A 64 -3.95 2.80 15.75
CA MET A 64 -3.16 2.69 16.97
C MET A 64 -3.37 1.31 17.59
N GLN A 65 -2.28 0.66 18.01
CA GLN A 65 -2.33 -0.68 18.62
C GLN A 65 -3.08 -1.71 17.75
N GLY A 66 -2.94 -1.59 16.43
CA GLY A 66 -3.56 -2.50 15.46
C GLY A 66 -5.07 -2.30 15.27
N ARG A 67 -5.64 -1.22 15.79
CA ARG A 67 -7.07 -0.91 15.69
C ARG A 67 -7.28 0.49 15.16
N LEU A 68 -8.48 0.75 14.67
CA LEU A 68 -8.92 2.11 14.38
C LEU A 68 -9.49 2.75 15.63
N TRP A 69 -9.14 4.02 15.83
CA TRP A 69 -9.61 4.86 16.92
C TRP A 69 -10.16 6.16 16.35
N ARG A 70 -11.20 6.69 16.98
CA ARG A 70 -11.78 8.00 16.69
C ARG A 70 -11.57 8.94 17.86
N GLN A 71 -11.30 10.20 17.58
CA GLN A 71 -11.22 11.26 18.57
C GLN A 71 -11.78 12.57 18.02
N GLU A 72 -12.62 13.24 18.81
CA GLU A 72 -13.08 14.61 18.52
C GLU A 72 -11.95 15.62 18.80
N ILE A 73 -11.83 16.64 17.96
CA ILE A 73 -10.84 17.71 18.15
C ILE A 73 -11.11 18.44 19.47
N GLY A 74 -10.09 18.53 20.31
CA GLY A 74 -10.16 19.14 21.64
C GLY A 74 -10.59 18.18 22.76
N SER A 75 -11.08 16.99 22.42
CA SER A 75 -11.31 15.93 23.41
C SER A 75 -9.99 15.32 23.90
N ARG A 76 -9.97 14.81 25.14
CA ARG A 76 -8.89 13.96 25.66
C ARG A 76 -9.22 12.47 25.58
N GLU A 77 -10.42 12.14 25.15
CA GLU A 77 -10.92 10.77 25.06
C GLU A 77 -10.92 10.30 23.61
N ALA A 78 -10.47 9.07 23.39
CA ALA A 78 -10.51 8.38 22.11
C ALA A 78 -11.36 7.11 22.23
N THR A 79 -12.16 6.83 21.22
CA THR A 79 -13.03 5.66 21.14
C THR A 79 -12.45 4.66 20.15
N GLN A 80 -12.26 3.42 20.58
CA GLN A 80 -11.86 2.34 19.69
C GLN A 80 -13.04 1.97 18.77
N LEU A 81 -12.80 1.92 17.47
CA LEU A 81 -13.82 1.65 16.45
C LEU A 81 -13.84 0.20 15.98
N THR A 82 -12.67 -0.45 15.92
CA THR A 82 -12.56 -1.84 15.44
C THR A 82 -12.02 -2.76 16.52
N SER A 83 -12.30 -4.07 16.40
CA SER A 83 -11.75 -5.13 17.26
C SER A 83 -11.67 -6.45 16.48
N GLY A 84 -11.12 -7.50 17.09
CA GLY A 84 -10.99 -8.83 16.46
C GLY A 84 -9.57 -9.15 15.96
N PRO A 85 -9.39 -10.24 15.20
CA PRO A 85 -8.08 -10.65 14.72
C PRO A 85 -7.56 -9.73 13.60
N GLY A 86 -6.24 -9.75 13.38
CA GLY A 86 -5.57 -8.93 12.37
C GLY A 86 -5.21 -7.54 12.87
N TYR A 87 -4.79 -6.67 11.96
CA TYR A 87 -4.39 -5.30 12.27
C TYR A 87 -4.96 -4.30 11.27
N ASP A 88 -5.57 -3.23 11.77
CA ASP A 88 -6.30 -2.25 10.97
C ASP A 88 -5.51 -0.95 10.81
N TYR A 89 -5.34 -0.52 9.56
CA TYR A 89 -4.45 0.56 9.13
C TYR A 89 -5.10 1.49 8.10
N GLN A 90 -4.49 2.67 7.93
CA GLN A 90 -4.74 3.57 6.80
C GLN A 90 -6.24 3.87 6.55
N PRO A 91 -6.98 4.33 7.57
CA PRO A 91 -8.39 4.69 7.41
C PRO A 91 -8.56 5.90 6.47
N ASP A 92 -9.74 5.95 5.84
CA ASP A 92 -10.24 7.10 5.09
C ASP A 92 -11.77 7.20 5.22
N TRP A 93 -12.29 8.41 5.43
CA TRP A 93 -13.72 8.64 5.58
C TRP A 93 -14.41 8.77 4.23
N SER A 94 -15.58 8.15 4.11
CA SER A 94 -16.53 8.49 3.07
C SER A 94 -16.93 9.97 3.17
N PRO A 95 -17.25 10.65 2.05
CA PRO A 95 -17.68 12.05 2.09
C PRO A 95 -18.97 12.29 2.88
N SER A 96 -19.85 11.30 2.98
CA SER A 96 -21.05 11.36 3.84
C SER A 96 -20.72 11.25 5.33
N GLY A 97 -19.56 10.67 5.64
CA GLY A 97 -19.08 10.41 7.00
C GLY A 97 -19.76 9.27 7.74
N GLU A 98 -20.43 8.39 7.00
CA GLU A 98 -21.13 7.23 7.55
C GLU A 98 -20.27 5.97 7.53
N THR A 99 -19.31 5.91 6.60
CA THR A 99 -18.45 4.74 6.38
C THR A 99 -16.97 5.13 6.39
N ILE A 100 -16.12 4.25 6.93
CA ILE A 100 -14.66 4.31 6.83
C ILE A 100 -14.18 3.16 5.94
N VAL A 101 -13.29 3.43 4.99
CA VAL A 101 -12.50 2.38 4.32
C VAL A 101 -11.15 2.26 5.01
N PHE A 102 -10.61 1.05 5.16
CA PHE A 102 -9.32 0.81 5.80
C PHE A 102 -8.66 -0.47 5.29
N SER A 103 -7.37 -0.62 5.54
CA SER A 103 -6.61 -1.84 5.24
C SER A 103 -6.52 -2.73 6.47
N ARG A 104 -6.78 -4.03 6.32
CA ARG A 104 -6.60 -5.04 7.37
C ARG A 104 -5.52 -6.02 6.96
N TYR A 105 -4.49 -6.16 7.79
CA TYR A 105 -3.51 -7.24 7.66
C TYR A 105 -3.96 -8.46 8.48
N HIS A 106 -4.27 -9.56 7.81
CA HIS A 106 -4.67 -10.84 8.41
C HIS A 106 -4.26 -12.00 7.50
N ASP A 107 -3.81 -13.14 8.05
CA ASP A 107 -3.46 -14.36 7.30
C ASP A 107 -2.56 -14.11 6.06
N ASP A 108 -1.46 -13.36 6.22
CA ASP A 108 -0.50 -13.08 5.15
C ASP A 108 -1.05 -12.30 3.93
N ALA A 109 -2.22 -11.66 4.06
CA ALA A 109 -2.79 -10.77 3.05
C ALA A 109 -3.21 -9.42 3.65
N ILE A 110 -3.12 -8.36 2.86
CA ILE A 110 -3.65 -7.06 3.26
C ILE A 110 -4.82 -6.74 2.35
N GLU A 111 -6.01 -6.72 2.94
CA GLU A 111 -7.26 -6.52 2.23
C GLU A 111 -7.91 -5.22 2.66
N LEU A 112 -8.72 -4.63 1.79
CA LEU A 112 -9.55 -3.49 2.10
C LEU A 112 -10.83 -3.94 2.79
N TRP A 113 -11.26 -3.14 3.75
CA TRP A 113 -12.47 -3.33 4.51
C TRP A 113 -13.21 -2.00 4.63
N THR A 114 -14.51 -2.08 4.85
CA THR A 114 -15.35 -0.93 5.21
C THR A 114 -15.90 -1.11 6.62
N LEU A 115 -15.98 -0.03 7.39
CA LEU A 115 -16.64 0.04 8.69
C LEU A 115 -17.82 1.01 8.60
N ASP A 116 -19.02 0.51 8.86
CA ASP A 116 -20.20 1.35 9.07
C ASP A 116 -20.20 1.93 10.48
N LEU A 117 -20.21 3.26 10.60
CA LEU A 117 -20.06 3.95 11.89
C LEU A 117 -21.31 3.90 12.76
N ALA A 118 -22.49 3.66 12.18
CA ALA A 118 -23.74 3.61 12.93
C ALA A 118 -23.92 2.25 13.62
N SER A 119 -23.64 1.17 12.91
CA SER A 119 -23.76 -0.21 13.38
C SER A 119 -22.49 -0.77 14.02
N GLY A 120 -21.31 -0.21 13.67
CA GLY A 120 -20.02 -0.78 14.02
C GLY A 120 -19.65 -2.02 13.21
N GLU A 121 -20.39 -2.34 12.15
CA GLU A 121 -20.15 -3.53 11.33
C GLU A 121 -18.98 -3.31 10.36
N ALA A 122 -17.98 -4.18 10.43
CA ALA A 122 -16.87 -4.23 9.47
C ALA A 122 -17.13 -5.30 8.39
N ARG A 123 -17.00 -4.92 7.12
CA ARG A 123 -17.18 -5.80 5.96
C ARG A 123 -15.94 -5.80 5.08
N GLU A 124 -15.59 -6.98 4.59
CA GLU A 124 -14.45 -7.16 3.69
C GLU A 124 -14.82 -6.70 2.29
N LEU A 125 -13.96 -5.86 1.70
CA LEU A 125 -14.17 -5.24 0.39
C LEU A 125 -13.34 -5.93 -0.70
N THR A 126 -12.12 -6.38 -0.38
CA THR A 126 -11.27 -7.19 -1.27
C THR A 126 -10.97 -8.55 -0.65
N ARG A 127 -10.87 -9.60 -1.49
CA ARG A 127 -10.49 -10.98 -1.09
C ARG A 127 -9.57 -11.58 -2.15
N ASN A 128 -8.61 -10.78 -2.61
CA ASN A 128 -7.84 -11.09 -3.80
C ASN A 128 -6.42 -11.59 -3.49
N HIS A 129 -6.10 -11.75 -2.20
CA HIS A 129 -4.81 -12.16 -1.65
C HIS A 129 -3.65 -11.25 -2.08
N GLY A 130 -3.96 -9.99 -2.38
CA GLY A 130 -3.00 -8.95 -2.69
C GLY A 130 -2.45 -8.24 -1.45
N VAL A 131 -1.64 -7.22 -1.69
CA VAL A 131 -1.36 -6.16 -0.72
C VAL A 131 -2.16 -4.94 -1.17
N ASN A 132 -3.32 -4.71 -0.55
CA ASN A 132 -4.23 -3.62 -0.86
C ASN A 132 -4.14 -2.53 0.22
N LEU A 133 -3.69 -1.34 -0.17
CA LEU A 133 -3.27 -0.25 0.71
C LEU A 133 -3.81 1.10 0.25
N GLU A 134 -3.73 2.09 1.13
CA GLU A 134 -3.89 3.52 0.80
C GLU A 134 -5.20 3.84 0.06
N ALA A 135 -6.30 3.21 0.47
CA ALA A 135 -7.62 3.47 -0.09
C ALA A 135 -8.06 4.92 0.22
N ARG A 136 -8.57 5.61 -0.81
CA ARG A 136 -9.10 6.98 -0.74
C ARG A 136 -10.44 7.07 -1.44
N TRP A 137 -11.43 7.59 -0.72
CA TRP A 137 -12.73 7.93 -1.29
C TRP A 137 -12.61 9.06 -2.30
N SER A 138 -13.34 8.91 -3.39
CA SER A 138 -13.61 10.02 -4.31
C SER A 138 -14.52 11.06 -3.63
N PRO A 139 -14.43 12.35 -4.01
CA PRO A 139 -15.23 13.41 -3.38
C PRO A 139 -16.75 13.20 -3.52
N ASP A 140 -17.18 12.50 -4.57
CA ASP A 140 -18.58 12.15 -4.81
C ASP A 140 -19.06 10.93 -4.01
N GLY A 141 -18.17 10.21 -3.34
CA GLY A 141 -18.48 9.01 -2.56
C GLY A 141 -18.84 7.79 -3.42
N GLY A 142 -18.81 7.87 -4.74
CA GLY A 142 -19.21 6.77 -5.63
C GLY A 142 -18.08 5.78 -5.93
N ARG A 143 -16.83 6.16 -5.66
CA ARG A 143 -15.63 5.38 -6.00
C ARG A 143 -14.57 5.44 -4.90
N ILE A 144 -13.66 4.46 -4.91
CA ILE A 144 -12.37 4.55 -4.23
C ILE A 144 -11.22 4.39 -5.21
N ALA A 145 -10.09 5.03 -4.91
CA ALA A 145 -8.79 4.71 -5.48
C ALA A 145 -7.94 4.04 -4.41
N PHE A 146 -7.12 3.07 -4.77
CA PHE A 146 -6.28 2.36 -3.80
C PHE A 146 -5.03 1.79 -4.49
N VAL A 147 -3.99 1.53 -3.72
CA VAL A 147 -2.79 0.83 -4.20
C VAL A 147 -3.00 -0.66 -4.03
N SER A 148 -2.67 -1.44 -5.05
CA SER A 148 -2.70 -2.90 -4.95
C SER A 148 -1.56 -3.55 -5.71
N THR A 149 -1.11 -4.69 -5.18
CA THR A 149 -0.28 -5.66 -5.92
C THR A 149 -1.10 -6.72 -6.64
N TYR A 150 -2.43 -6.70 -6.49
CA TYR A 150 -3.32 -7.60 -7.21
C TYR A 150 -3.12 -7.47 -8.73
N ALA A 151 -3.26 -8.59 -9.45
CA ALA A 151 -3.02 -8.78 -10.88
C ALA A 151 -1.55 -8.83 -11.35
N THR A 152 -0.66 -7.96 -10.86
CA THR A 152 0.71 -7.83 -11.42
C THR A 152 1.84 -8.12 -10.43
N GLY A 153 1.53 -8.24 -9.14
CA GLY A 153 2.50 -8.33 -8.05
C GLY A 153 3.23 -7.02 -7.73
N ARG A 154 2.92 -5.92 -8.43
CA ARG A 154 3.58 -4.62 -8.31
C ARG A 154 2.62 -3.59 -7.73
N PHE A 155 3.13 -2.63 -6.96
CA PHE A 155 2.32 -1.54 -6.42
C PHE A 155 1.80 -0.63 -7.53
N ARG A 156 0.51 -0.79 -7.88
CA ARG A 156 -0.20 -0.04 -8.92
C ARG A 156 -1.46 0.58 -8.32
N ILE A 157 -1.97 1.66 -8.90
CA ILE A 157 -3.25 2.23 -8.47
C ILE A 157 -4.39 1.52 -9.20
N PHE A 158 -5.45 1.22 -8.45
CA PHE A 158 -6.73 0.72 -8.92
C PHE A 158 -7.85 1.69 -8.53
N ILE A 159 -8.91 1.70 -9.32
CA ILE A 159 -10.15 2.43 -9.03
C ILE A 159 -11.30 1.43 -9.05
N ALA A 160 -12.19 1.49 -8.06
CA ALA A 160 -13.37 0.65 -7.98
C ALA A 160 -14.63 1.48 -7.69
N SER A 161 -15.77 1.01 -8.19
CA SER A 161 -17.08 1.54 -7.82
C SER A 161 -17.42 1.10 -6.40
N MET A 162 -18.01 2.01 -5.62
CA MET A 162 -18.59 1.73 -4.29
C MET A 162 -20.11 1.57 -4.36
N THR A 163 -20.70 1.74 -5.54
CA THR A 163 -22.10 1.42 -5.82
C THR A 163 -22.18 0.21 -6.73
N GLY A 164 -22.98 -0.79 -6.37
CA GLY A 164 -23.10 -2.04 -7.11
C GLY A 164 -21.90 -2.97 -6.87
N ASP A 165 -21.51 -3.72 -7.90
CA ASP A 165 -20.43 -4.70 -7.78
C ASP A 165 -19.06 -4.04 -7.61
N PHE A 166 -18.31 -4.51 -6.62
CA PHE A 166 -16.94 -4.06 -6.38
C PHE A 166 -15.99 -4.69 -7.42
N ALA A 167 -15.75 -3.96 -8.51
CA ALA A 167 -14.89 -4.39 -9.61
C ALA A 167 -13.71 -3.42 -9.81
N PRO A 168 -12.55 -3.70 -9.19
CA PRO A 168 -11.34 -2.89 -9.39
C PRO A 168 -10.82 -2.92 -10.81
N ARG A 169 -10.52 -1.74 -11.37
CA ARG A 169 -9.77 -1.59 -12.63
C ARG A 169 -8.44 -0.91 -12.36
N GLN A 170 -7.39 -1.37 -13.03
CA GLN A 170 -6.10 -0.69 -12.98
C GLN A 170 -6.22 0.72 -13.55
N PHE A 171 -5.64 1.70 -12.87
CA PHE A 171 -5.76 3.11 -13.22
C PHE A 171 -5.02 3.44 -14.52
N SER A 172 -3.82 2.88 -14.70
CA SER A 172 -2.86 3.19 -15.77
C SER A 172 -2.13 1.94 -16.24
N THR A 173 -1.65 1.97 -17.48
CA THR A 173 -0.86 0.88 -18.07
C THR A 173 0.51 0.78 -17.41
N GLU A 174 1.03 -0.43 -17.29
CA GLU A 174 2.37 -0.64 -16.75
C GLU A 174 3.45 -0.11 -17.72
N ARG A 175 4.50 0.46 -17.15
CA ARG A 175 5.65 0.95 -17.90
C ARG A 175 6.93 0.38 -17.32
N ARG A 176 7.77 -0.18 -18.19
CA ARG A 176 9.10 -0.66 -17.83
C ARG A 176 10.12 0.46 -18.06
N SER A 177 10.94 0.73 -17.07
CA SER A 177 12.04 1.69 -17.12
C SER A 177 13.07 1.32 -18.18
N ALA A 178 13.57 2.33 -18.89
CA ALA A 178 14.79 2.18 -19.70
C ALA A 178 16.05 2.34 -18.85
N VAL A 179 15.98 3.14 -17.78
CA VAL A 179 17.07 3.30 -16.80
C VAL A 179 17.14 2.10 -15.85
N PRO A 180 18.33 1.52 -15.57
CA PRO A 180 18.51 0.47 -14.57
C PRO A 180 18.11 0.92 -13.15
N ARG A 181 17.34 0.08 -12.44
CA ARG A 181 16.91 0.31 -11.06
C ARG A 181 17.31 -0.90 -10.21
N TYR A 182 18.30 -0.74 -9.35
CA TYR A 182 18.81 -1.84 -8.52
C TYR A 182 17.90 -2.14 -7.32
N TYR A 183 17.57 -1.10 -6.54
CA TYR A 183 16.74 -1.24 -5.33
C TYR A 183 15.24 -1.33 -5.62
N TYR A 184 14.80 -0.73 -6.73
CA TYR A 184 13.39 -0.60 -7.11
C TYR A 184 13.08 -1.48 -8.33
N SER A 185 11.80 -1.82 -8.57
CA SER A 185 11.43 -2.63 -9.73
C SER A 185 11.84 -1.97 -11.05
N ALA A 186 12.09 -2.81 -12.06
CA ALA A 186 12.22 -2.37 -13.44
C ALA A 186 10.90 -1.76 -13.98
N TRP A 187 9.80 -1.92 -13.26
CA TRP A 187 8.50 -1.35 -13.58
C TRP A 187 8.20 -0.16 -12.69
N ASP A 188 7.45 0.80 -13.21
CA ASP A 188 7.03 1.96 -12.43
C ASP A 188 6.01 1.57 -11.35
N HIS A 189 6.20 2.14 -10.18
CA HIS A 189 5.28 2.00 -9.06
C HIS A 189 4.41 3.24 -8.94
N GLU A 190 3.22 3.04 -8.40
CA GLU A 190 2.27 4.13 -8.15
C GLU A 190 1.76 4.01 -6.72
N LEU A 191 1.96 5.08 -5.96
CA LEU A 191 1.66 5.14 -4.54
C LEU A 191 0.94 6.45 -4.20
N SER A 192 0.38 6.49 -3.00
CA SER A 192 -0.23 7.66 -2.37
C SER A 192 -1.24 8.38 -3.26
N PRO A 193 -2.26 7.66 -3.79
CA PRO A 193 -3.29 8.28 -4.60
C PRO A 193 -4.05 9.33 -3.78
N SER A 194 -4.39 10.44 -4.41
CA SER A 194 -5.28 11.47 -3.87
C SER A 194 -6.17 12.01 -4.99
N TRP A 195 -7.46 12.15 -4.70
CA TRP A 195 -8.40 12.70 -5.67
C TRP A 195 -8.27 14.22 -5.74
N SER A 196 -8.31 14.73 -6.97
CA SER A 196 -8.64 16.14 -7.19
C SER A 196 -10.03 16.47 -6.60
N PRO A 197 -10.29 17.71 -6.16
CA PRO A 197 -11.56 18.09 -5.54
C PRO A 197 -12.80 17.84 -6.40
N ASP A 198 -12.65 17.86 -7.74
CA ASP A 198 -13.74 17.58 -8.68
C ASP A 198 -13.89 16.09 -9.03
N GLY A 199 -13.04 15.22 -8.49
CA GLY A 199 -13.06 13.78 -8.69
C GLY A 199 -12.67 13.32 -10.10
N ARG A 200 -12.04 14.18 -10.92
CA ARG A 200 -11.71 13.89 -12.33
C ARG A 200 -10.28 13.43 -12.55
N GLU A 201 -9.36 13.82 -11.68
CA GLU A 201 -7.95 13.44 -11.71
C GLU A 201 -7.52 12.75 -10.40
N LEU A 202 -6.52 11.87 -10.51
CA LEU A 202 -5.71 11.45 -9.37
C LEU A 202 -4.36 12.16 -9.40
N ILE A 203 -3.90 12.61 -8.24
CA ILE A 203 -2.53 12.99 -7.94
C ILE A 203 -1.89 11.80 -7.21
N TYR A 204 -0.68 11.41 -7.57
CA TYR A 204 -0.02 10.23 -7.04
C TYR A 204 1.50 10.33 -7.15
N VAL A 205 2.21 9.49 -6.40
CA VAL A 205 3.68 9.39 -6.45
C VAL A 205 4.09 8.27 -7.39
N SER A 206 5.00 8.55 -8.32
CA SER A 206 5.52 7.56 -9.27
C SER A 206 6.89 7.94 -9.83
N ASN A 207 7.63 6.93 -10.30
CA ASN A 207 9.04 7.03 -10.67
C ASN A 207 9.39 6.71 -12.12
N PRO A 208 8.72 7.28 -13.12
CA PRO A 208 9.12 7.03 -14.48
C PRO A 208 10.54 7.54 -14.75
N GLU A 209 11.40 6.66 -15.27
CA GLU A 209 12.82 6.87 -15.58
C GLU A 209 13.72 7.34 -14.41
N ILE A 210 13.35 7.05 -13.16
CA ILE A 210 14.16 7.40 -11.99
C ILE A 210 14.86 6.16 -11.41
N GLY A 211 16.19 6.23 -11.26
CA GLY A 211 17.03 5.13 -10.78
C GLY A 211 16.91 4.83 -9.27
N HIS A 212 16.53 5.84 -8.47
CA HIS A 212 16.79 5.87 -7.02
C HIS A 212 15.55 5.93 -6.10
N GLY A 213 14.32 5.86 -6.62
CA GLY A 213 13.12 5.81 -5.76
C GLY A 213 11.83 6.25 -6.47
N THR A 214 10.76 6.43 -5.70
CA THR A 214 9.40 6.80 -6.19
C THR A 214 9.28 8.28 -6.62
N GLY A 215 10.19 9.16 -6.16
CA GLY A 215 10.80 10.29 -6.89
C GLY A 215 9.98 11.51 -7.39
N ALA A 216 8.69 11.39 -7.71
CA ALA A 216 7.94 12.52 -8.25
C ALA A 216 6.42 12.43 -8.01
N ILE A 217 5.80 13.60 -7.92
CA ILE A 217 4.35 13.79 -7.88
C ILE A 217 3.86 13.97 -9.32
N TRP A 218 2.91 13.12 -9.70
CA TRP A 218 2.25 13.11 -10.99
C TRP A 218 0.75 13.32 -10.82
N ARG A 219 0.09 13.78 -11.88
CA ARG A 219 -1.37 13.76 -11.97
C ARG A 219 -1.82 13.14 -13.28
N ARG A 220 -3.00 12.53 -13.28
CA ARG A 220 -3.60 11.95 -14.48
C ARG A 220 -5.12 11.91 -14.37
N ALA A 221 -5.80 12.16 -15.48
CA ALA A 221 -7.26 12.07 -15.55
C ALA A 221 -7.75 10.62 -15.38
N VAL A 222 -8.85 10.45 -14.65
CA VAL A 222 -9.49 9.16 -14.34
C VAL A 222 -10.12 8.53 -15.58
N ALA A 223 -10.50 9.35 -16.56
CA ALA A 223 -10.96 8.93 -17.87
C ALA A 223 -9.84 8.40 -18.78
N GLY A 224 -8.57 8.50 -18.36
CA GLY A 224 -7.40 8.17 -19.17
C GLY A 224 -6.73 9.41 -19.77
N GLY A 225 -5.70 9.18 -20.58
CA GLY A 225 -4.80 10.23 -21.10
C GLY A 225 -3.38 10.09 -20.57
N GLU A 226 -2.50 10.98 -21.01
CA GLU A 226 -1.11 11.00 -20.59
C GLU A 226 -0.96 11.58 -19.16
N PRO A 227 -0.07 11.02 -18.32
CA PRO A 227 0.23 11.59 -17.02
C PRO A 227 1.02 12.90 -17.16
N VAL A 228 0.77 13.84 -16.27
CA VAL A 228 1.45 15.14 -16.21
C VAL A 228 2.28 15.23 -14.95
N LEU A 229 3.56 15.57 -15.09
CA LEU A 229 4.45 15.82 -13.97
C LEU A 229 3.98 17.08 -13.21
N VAL A 230 3.75 16.95 -11.91
CA VAL A 230 3.42 18.07 -11.03
C VAL A 230 4.68 18.61 -10.39
N ARG A 231 5.48 17.73 -9.76
CA ARG A 231 6.74 18.11 -9.12
C ARG A 231 7.67 16.91 -9.04
N ALA A 232 8.91 17.08 -9.49
CA ALA A 232 9.99 16.14 -9.24
C ALA A 232 10.87 16.69 -8.12
N GLU A 233 11.23 15.84 -7.16
CA GLU A 233 12.15 16.20 -6.09
C GLU A 233 12.95 14.97 -5.65
N GLU A 234 14.27 15.02 -5.85
CA GLU A 234 15.20 14.03 -5.31
C GLU A 234 15.89 14.61 -4.07
N THR A 235 15.33 14.30 -2.90
CA THR A 235 15.76 14.87 -1.62
C THR A 235 17.17 14.42 -1.18
N SER A 236 17.74 13.39 -1.78
CA SER A 236 19.08 12.91 -1.45
C SER A 236 20.22 13.86 -1.85
N TRP A 237 19.96 14.94 -2.61
CA TRP A 237 21.00 15.86 -3.10
C TRP A 237 20.75 17.37 -2.90
N GLN A 238 19.58 17.78 -2.41
CA GLN A 238 19.23 19.21 -2.26
C GLN A 238 18.64 19.59 -0.90
N ALA A 239 18.83 18.78 0.15
CA ALA A 239 18.63 19.25 1.51
C ALA A 239 19.73 20.27 1.84
N ARG A 240 19.52 21.54 1.50
CA ARG A 240 20.16 22.67 2.17
C ARG A 240 19.26 23.03 3.35
N PRO A 241 19.51 22.50 4.56
CA PRO A 241 18.88 23.07 5.73
C PRO A 241 19.41 24.51 5.82
N ASP A 242 18.60 25.49 5.43
CA ASP A 242 18.83 26.86 5.83
C ASP A 242 18.70 26.87 7.36
N TRP A 243 19.81 27.15 8.03
CA TRP A 243 19.90 27.36 9.47
C TRP A 243 19.63 28.82 9.82
#